data_AF-A0A261PZH7-F1
#
_entry.id   AF-A0A261PZH7-F1
#
_cell.length_a   1.000
_cell.length_b   1.000
_cell.length_c   1.000
_cell.angle_alpha   90.00
_cell.angle_beta   90.00
_cell.angle_gamma   90.00
#
_symmetry.space_group_name_H-M   'P 1'
#
loop_
_entity.id
_entity.type
_entity.pdbx_description
1 polymer ?
#
loop_
_entity_poly.entity_id
_entity_poly.type
_entity_poly.pdbx_seq_one_letter_code
_entity_poly.pdbx_strand_id
1 'polypeptide(L)'
;MNTYVTGLLFLLLSSSCFGQDYSLPTGDYMDTTYQMSSKCSSCRIVYYYHINAKYPKSSATLRTEVNQYLLERKRSYQGSGYVTFRFMIDCEGKRVQRVRVLQTSSDYKTYQFDKVFVNDLFDFIKTLDRWQPGHYKNLFPVNYLTYLSFKIHDGKVIAVLP
;
A
#
# COMPACT_ATOMS: atom_id res chain seq x y z
N MET A 1 -49.38 2.10 -40.83
CA MET A 1 -49.33 2.82 -39.54
C MET A 1 -48.70 1.86 -38.54
N ASN A 2 -47.38 1.97 -38.33
CA ASN A 2 -46.73 2.59 -37.15
C ASN A 2 -47.31 2.04 -35.83
N THR A 3 -46.53 1.51 -34.89
CA THR A 3 -45.35 2.17 -34.31
C THR A 3 -44.47 1.16 -33.57
N TYR A 4 -43.16 1.28 -33.73
CA TYR A 4 -42.13 0.57 -32.95
C TYR A 4 -41.98 1.24 -31.58
N VAL A 5 -42.01 0.45 -30.50
CA VAL A 5 -41.60 0.90 -29.16
C VAL A 5 -40.24 0.27 -28.86
N THR A 6 -39.18 0.95 -29.27
CA THR A 6 -37.81 0.64 -28.82
C THR A 6 -37.60 1.24 -27.43
N GLY A 7 -37.65 0.38 -26.41
CA GLY A 7 -37.23 0.75 -25.06
C GLY A 7 -35.72 0.95 -25.01
N LEU A 8 -35.28 2.20 -24.84
CA LEU A 8 -33.89 2.56 -24.61
C LEU A 8 -33.51 2.14 -23.18
N LEU A 9 -32.84 0.99 -23.05
CA LEU A 9 -32.24 0.54 -21.80
C LEU A 9 -30.97 1.38 -21.56
N PHE A 10 -31.08 2.44 -20.77
CA PHE A 10 -29.93 3.23 -20.32
C PHE A 10 -29.09 2.38 -19.35
N LEU A 11 -28.06 1.71 -19.89
CA LEU A 11 -26.99 1.11 -19.11
C LEU A 11 -26.19 2.24 -18.44
N LEU A 12 -26.58 2.60 -17.21
CA LEU A 12 -25.74 3.36 -16.30
C LEU A 12 -24.55 2.47 -15.91
N LEU A 13 -23.52 2.47 -16.74
CA LEU A 13 -22.19 2.03 -16.37
C LEU A 13 -21.71 2.98 -15.28
N SER A 14 -21.93 2.59 -14.02
CA SER A 14 -21.22 3.12 -12.87
C SER A 14 -19.73 2.87 -13.11
N SER A 15 -19.10 3.86 -13.70
CA SER A 15 -17.65 3.94 -13.78
C SER A 15 -17.18 4.13 -12.35
N SER A 16 -17.00 3.01 -11.66
CA SER A 16 -16.18 2.95 -10.46
C SER A 16 -14.87 3.58 -10.89
N CYS A 17 -14.55 4.76 -10.34
CA CYS A 17 -13.30 5.43 -10.63
C CYS A 17 -12.20 4.48 -10.18
N PHE A 18 -11.66 3.69 -11.10
CA PHE A 18 -10.52 2.83 -10.83
C PHE A 18 -9.43 3.75 -10.30
N GLY A 19 -8.96 3.50 -9.07
CA GLY A 19 -7.84 4.25 -8.50
C GLY A 19 -6.70 4.23 -9.52
N GLN A 20 -6.37 5.40 -10.07
CA GLN A 20 -5.36 5.52 -11.11
C GLN A 20 -3.99 5.49 -10.44
N ASP A 21 -3.15 4.52 -10.82
CA ASP A 21 -1.72 4.59 -10.54
C ASP A 21 -1.11 5.69 -11.41
N TYR A 22 -0.26 6.56 -10.83
CA TYR A 22 0.47 7.55 -11.62
C TYR A 22 1.93 7.68 -11.15
N SER A 23 2.82 7.90 -12.10
CA SER A 23 4.26 8.05 -11.88
C SER A 23 4.65 9.52 -11.95
N LEU A 24 5.29 10.03 -10.90
CA LEU A 24 5.91 11.36 -10.88
C LEU A 24 7.44 11.20 -10.84
N PRO A 25 8.23 12.24 -11.20
CA PRO A 25 9.68 12.21 -11.00
C PRO A 25 10.09 11.92 -9.55
N THR A 26 9.21 12.23 -8.60
CA THR A 26 9.42 11.98 -7.17
C THR A 26 9.03 10.57 -6.72
N GLY A 27 8.48 9.72 -7.59
CA GLY A 27 8.09 8.34 -7.29
C GLY A 27 6.70 7.98 -7.79
N ASP A 28 6.34 6.71 -7.64
CA ASP A 28 5.07 6.15 -8.09
C ASP A 28 4.02 6.26 -7.00
N TYR A 29 2.76 6.44 -7.39
CA TYR A 29 1.62 6.51 -6.48
C TYR A 29 0.61 5.44 -6.84
N MET A 30 0.19 4.67 -5.84
CA MET A 30 -0.80 3.59 -5.94
C MET A 30 -1.98 3.88 -4.99
N ASP A 31 -3.15 3.33 -5.31
CA ASP A 31 -4.36 3.41 -4.46
C ASP A 31 -4.69 4.88 -4.14
N THR A 32 -4.81 5.72 -5.17
CA THR A 32 -4.73 7.19 -5.05
C THR A 32 -5.97 7.87 -4.49
N THR A 33 -7.03 7.10 -4.24
CA THR A 33 -8.22 7.55 -3.52
C THR A 33 -7.86 7.92 -2.09
N TYR A 34 -8.58 8.88 -1.51
CA TYR A 34 -8.37 9.27 -0.11
C TYR A 34 -9.65 8.99 0.66
N GLN A 35 -9.61 7.92 1.46
CA GLN A 35 -10.68 7.57 2.38
C GLN A 35 -10.10 7.52 3.79
N MET A 36 -10.47 8.50 4.60
CA MET A 36 -10.12 8.57 6.01
C MET A 36 -11.39 8.67 6.84
N SER A 37 -11.42 7.99 7.98
CA SER A 37 -12.53 8.06 8.92
C SER A 37 -12.80 9.51 9.32
N SER A 38 -14.07 9.95 9.30
CA SER A 38 -14.47 11.31 9.72
C SER A 38 -14.12 11.58 11.20
N LYS A 39 -14.03 10.51 12.00
CA LYS A 39 -13.54 10.53 13.39
C LYS A 39 -12.05 10.86 13.50
N CYS A 40 -11.28 10.57 12.46
CA CYS A 40 -9.84 10.80 12.38
C CYS A 40 -9.48 12.09 11.63
N SER A 41 -10.34 13.09 11.67
CA SER A 41 -10.22 14.38 10.95
C SER A 41 -9.06 15.28 11.40
N SER A 42 -8.19 14.82 12.30
CA SER A 42 -6.94 15.51 12.64
C SER A 42 -6.06 15.69 11.40
N CYS A 43 -5.79 16.96 11.04
CA CYS A 43 -4.83 17.33 9.99
C CYS A 43 -3.36 16.97 10.37
N ARG A 44 -3.10 16.71 11.66
CA ARG A 44 -1.74 16.43 12.13
C ARG A 44 -1.38 14.97 11.89
N ILE A 45 -0.48 14.76 10.93
CA ILE A 45 0.15 13.47 10.65
C ILE A 45 1.49 13.44 11.37
N VAL A 46 1.71 12.46 12.23
CA VAL A 46 3.00 12.23 12.89
C VAL A 46 3.78 11.11 12.19
N TYR A 47 5.10 11.06 12.38
CA TYR A 47 5.86 9.90 11.92
C TYR A 47 5.78 8.76 12.94
N TYR A 48 5.77 7.51 12.46
CA TYR A 48 5.70 6.33 13.32
C TYR A 48 6.80 6.29 14.40
N TYR A 49 8.00 6.83 14.15
CA TYR A 49 9.09 6.87 15.14
C TYR A 49 8.92 7.93 16.24
N HIS A 50 7.95 8.84 16.12
CA HIS A 50 7.58 9.78 17.18
C HIS A 50 6.51 9.22 18.14
N ILE A 51 6.01 8.02 17.86
CA ILE A 51 4.95 7.35 18.62
C ILE A 51 5.34 5.88 18.84
N ASN A 52 4.73 5.21 19.81
CA ASN A 52 4.95 3.78 20.01
C ASN A 52 3.96 2.94 19.17
N ALA A 53 3.89 3.17 17.86
CA ALA A 53 2.99 2.47 16.96
C ALA A 53 3.76 1.75 15.85
N LYS A 54 3.57 0.44 15.79
CA LYS A 54 4.18 -0.46 14.79
C LYS A 54 3.18 -1.53 14.41
N TYR A 55 3.39 -2.17 13.27
CA TYR A 55 2.67 -3.41 12.98
C TYR A 55 3.07 -4.48 14.02
N PRO A 56 2.12 -5.27 14.56
CA PRO A 56 2.37 -6.13 15.73
C PRO A 56 3.19 -7.39 15.42
N LYS A 57 3.70 -7.56 14.19
CA LYS A 57 4.53 -8.70 13.79
C LYS A 57 5.96 -8.27 13.51
N SER A 58 6.91 -9.13 13.84
CA SER A 58 8.33 -8.90 13.58
C SER A 58 8.65 -8.87 12.07
N SER A 59 9.74 -8.22 11.70
CA SER A 59 10.31 -8.26 10.34
C SER A 59 10.52 -9.68 9.83
N ALA A 60 10.97 -10.60 10.68
CA ALA A 60 11.20 -11.99 10.31
C ALA A 60 9.88 -12.71 9.99
N THR A 61 8.84 -12.47 10.80
CA THR A 61 7.49 -13.01 10.56
C THR A 61 6.90 -12.46 9.26
N LEU A 62 6.98 -11.14 9.05
CA LEU A 62 6.50 -10.51 7.81
C LEU A 62 7.22 -11.03 6.57
N ARG A 63 8.54 -11.26 6.67
CA ARG A 63 9.33 -11.88 5.60
C ARG A 63 8.83 -13.29 5.26
N THR A 64 8.53 -14.12 6.26
CA THR A 64 7.98 -15.46 6.00
C THR A 64 6.60 -15.36 5.35
N GLU A 65 5.73 -14.49 5.86
CA GLU A 65 4.36 -14.32 5.36
C GLU A 65 4.32 -13.81 3.92
N VAL A 66 5.13 -12.81 3.57
CA VAL A 66 5.17 -12.31 2.18
C VAL A 66 5.74 -13.34 1.23
N ASN A 67 6.77 -14.12 1.63
CA ASN A 67 7.29 -15.17 0.76
C ASN A 67 6.24 -16.26 0.53
N GLN A 68 5.53 -16.69 1.57
CA GLN A 68 4.43 -17.64 1.44
C GLN A 68 3.34 -17.10 0.49
N TYR A 69 2.94 -15.84 0.67
CA TYR A 69 1.96 -15.16 -0.16
C TYR A 69 2.38 -15.06 -1.63
N LEU A 70 3.67 -14.85 -1.90
CA LEU A 70 4.22 -14.79 -3.26
C LEU A 70 4.31 -16.18 -3.90
N LEU A 71 4.64 -17.23 -3.14
CA LEU A 71 4.70 -18.61 -3.62
C LEU A 71 3.34 -19.11 -4.12
N GLU A 72 2.25 -18.76 -3.43
CA GLU A 72 0.88 -19.15 -3.78
C GLU A 72 0.42 -18.63 -5.16
N ARG A 73 1.05 -17.56 -5.66
CA ARG A 73 0.78 -17.01 -6.98
C ARG A 73 1.41 -17.78 -8.13
N LYS A 74 2.36 -18.68 -7.85
CA LYS A 74 3.06 -19.49 -8.85
C LYS A 74 3.73 -18.65 -9.95
N ARG A 75 4.28 -17.50 -9.58
CA ARG A 75 5.03 -16.58 -10.46
C ARG A 75 6.51 -16.56 -10.07
N SER A 76 7.36 -16.29 -11.05
CA SER A 76 8.79 -16.04 -10.83
C SER A 76 9.06 -14.55 -11.04
N TYR A 77 9.75 -13.94 -10.08
CA TYR A 77 10.17 -12.54 -10.15
C TYR A 77 11.67 -12.43 -10.37
N GLN A 78 12.14 -11.26 -10.77
CA GLN A 78 13.55 -10.98 -11.03
C GLN A 78 13.96 -9.64 -10.40
N GLY A 79 15.28 -9.42 -10.33
CA GLY A 79 15.87 -8.17 -9.84
C GLY A 79 16.30 -8.25 -8.38
N SER A 80 17.16 -7.30 -8.00
CA SER A 80 17.71 -7.14 -6.66
C SER A 80 17.69 -5.68 -6.26
N GLY A 81 17.28 -5.36 -5.03
CA GLY A 81 17.09 -3.98 -4.59
C GLY A 81 16.03 -3.82 -3.50
N TYR A 82 15.32 -2.70 -3.53
CA TYR A 82 14.32 -2.33 -2.53
C TYR A 82 13.04 -1.83 -3.19
N VAL A 83 11.90 -2.33 -2.71
CA VAL A 83 10.57 -1.76 -2.98
C VAL A 83 10.01 -1.27 -1.64
N THR A 84 9.81 0.05 -1.52
CA THR A 84 9.30 0.69 -0.31
C THR A 84 7.92 1.27 -0.56
N PHE A 85 6.95 0.88 0.27
CA PHE A 85 5.61 1.44 0.27
C PHE A 85 5.46 2.35 1.49
N ARG A 86 5.20 3.64 1.25
CA ARG A 86 4.93 4.64 2.29
C ARG A 86 3.45 4.99 2.28
N PHE A 87 2.79 4.86 3.43
CA PHE A 87 1.35 5.04 3.58
C PHE A 87 1.02 5.51 5.00
N MET A 88 -0.24 5.89 5.19
CA MET A 88 -0.74 6.40 6.46
C MET A 88 -1.62 5.37 7.15
N ILE A 89 -1.56 5.35 8.48
CA ILE A 89 -2.52 4.68 9.36
C ILE A 89 -3.32 5.78 10.06
N ASP A 90 -4.64 5.66 10.07
CA ASP A 90 -5.49 6.60 10.77
C ASP A 90 -5.53 6.36 12.29
N CYS A 91 -6.19 7.27 13.00
CA CYS A 91 -6.35 7.25 14.44
C CYS A 91 -7.12 6.01 14.96
N GLU A 92 -7.81 5.26 14.10
CA GLU A 92 -8.49 4.01 14.43
C GLU A 92 -7.62 2.77 14.12
N GLY A 93 -6.40 2.96 13.62
CA GLY A 93 -5.52 1.85 13.23
C GLY A 93 -5.84 1.29 11.83
N LYS A 94 -6.52 2.03 10.96
CA LYS A 94 -6.83 1.59 9.60
C LYS A 94 -5.86 2.17 8.60
N ARG A 95 -5.44 1.37 7.63
CA ARG A 95 -4.63 1.85 6.51
C ARG A 95 -5.46 2.82 5.66
N VAL A 96 -4.93 4.02 5.49
CA VAL A 96 -5.45 5.03 4.58
C VAL A 96 -4.86 4.76 3.19
N GLN A 97 -5.70 4.95 2.18
CA GLN A 97 -5.32 4.92 0.78
C GLN A 97 -4.35 6.10 0.46
N ARG A 98 -3.69 6.11 -0.70
CA ARG A 98 -2.54 6.93 -1.13
C ARG A 98 -1.19 6.39 -0.69
N VAL A 99 -0.74 5.37 -1.40
CA VAL A 99 0.55 4.73 -1.15
C VAL A 99 1.57 5.29 -2.13
N ARG A 100 2.67 5.84 -1.60
CA ARG A 100 3.84 6.19 -2.41
C ARG A 100 4.77 4.99 -2.48
N VAL A 101 5.21 4.65 -3.68
CA VAL A 101 6.14 3.56 -3.95
C VAL A 101 7.48 4.14 -4.37
N LEU A 102 8.54 3.67 -3.73
CA LEU A 102 9.92 3.98 -4.05
C LEU A 102 10.64 2.68 -4.41
N GLN A 103 11.33 2.68 -5.55
CA GLN A 103 12.01 1.51 -6.08
C GLN A 103 13.47 1.86 -6.36
N THR A 104 14.38 1.02 -5.88
CA THR A 104 15.81 1.20 -6.06
C THR A 104 16.51 -0.13 -6.26
N SER A 105 17.66 -0.12 -6.93
CA SER A 105 18.56 -1.27 -7.02
C SER A 105 19.27 -1.52 -5.69
N SER A 106 20.05 -2.59 -5.60
CA SER A 106 20.84 -2.89 -4.38
C SER A 106 21.86 -1.82 -4.01
N ASP A 107 22.30 -1.01 -4.97
CA ASP A 107 23.19 0.15 -4.79
C ASP A 107 22.44 1.49 -4.72
N TYR A 108 21.13 1.46 -4.46
CA TYR A 108 20.27 2.64 -4.26
C TYR A 108 20.12 3.57 -5.48
N LYS A 109 20.40 3.07 -6.69
CA LYS A 109 20.13 3.80 -7.93
C LYS A 109 18.67 3.62 -8.34
N THR A 110 18.20 4.51 -9.20
CA THR A 110 16.87 4.40 -9.83
C THR A 110 16.76 3.04 -10.51
N TYR A 111 15.73 2.28 -10.13
CA TYR A 111 15.45 0.96 -10.66
C TYR A 111 13.95 0.74 -10.60
N GLN A 112 13.40 0.06 -11.60
CA GLN A 112 11.99 -0.27 -11.67
C GLN A 112 11.85 -1.79 -11.72
N PHE A 113 11.16 -2.36 -10.73
CA PHE A 113 10.80 -3.76 -10.74
C PHE A 113 9.63 -3.99 -11.70
N ASP A 114 9.43 -5.24 -12.09
CA ASP A 114 8.24 -5.63 -12.84
C ASP A 114 6.97 -5.22 -12.09
N LYS A 115 6.01 -4.61 -12.80
CA LYS A 115 4.79 -4.06 -12.20
C LYS A 115 3.96 -5.15 -11.51
N VAL A 116 3.95 -6.38 -12.02
CA VAL A 116 3.23 -7.50 -11.40
C VAL A 116 3.83 -7.80 -10.04
N PHE A 117 5.17 -7.78 -9.92
CA PHE A 117 5.83 -8.02 -8.64
C PHE A 117 5.51 -6.93 -7.61
N VAL A 118 5.57 -5.66 -8.02
CA VAL A 118 5.23 -4.52 -7.15
C VAL A 118 3.76 -4.60 -6.71
N ASN A 119 2.85 -4.95 -7.62
CA ASN A 119 1.44 -5.15 -7.30
C ASN A 119 1.21 -6.30 -6.31
N ASP A 120 1.92 -7.43 -6.48
CA ASP A 120 1.78 -8.56 -5.58
C ASP A 120 2.31 -8.25 -4.17
N LEU A 121 3.39 -7.47 -4.05
CA LEU A 121 3.86 -6.92 -2.76
C LEU A 121 2.85 -5.94 -2.16
N PHE A 122 2.22 -5.11 -2.99
CA PHE A 122 1.21 -4.17 -2.52
C PHE A 122 -0.06 -4.90 -2.03
N ASP A 123 -0.50 -5.93 -2.75
CA ASP A 123 -1.62 -6.78 -2.35
C ASP A 123 -1.34 -7.47 -1.02
N PHE A 124 -0.10 -7.92 -0.79
CA PHE A 124 0.31 -8.42 0.53
C PHE A 124 0.09 -7.36 1.62
N ILE A 125 0.51 -6.10 1.40
CA ILE A 125 0.31 -5.02 2.38
C ILE A 125 -1.18 -4.80 2.67
N LYS A 126 -2.07 -4.93 1.66
CA LYS A 126 -3.52 -4.80 1.88
C LYS A 126 -4.08 -5.86 2.83
N THR A 127 -3.44 -7.02 2.94
CA THR A 127 -3.83 -8.07 3.90
C THR A 127 -3.42 -7.77 5.35
N LEU A 128 -2.56 -6.75 5.57
CA LEU A 128 -2.10 -6.36 6.89
C LEU A 128 -3.11 -5.38 7.52
N ASP A 129 -4.08 -5.91 8.28
CA ASP A 129 -5.21 -5.17 8.84
C ASP A 129 -5.10 -4.88 10.35
N ARG A 130 -4.11 -5.44 11.03
CA ARG A 130 -3.92 -5.32 12.49
C ARG A 130 -3.01 -4.17 12.93
N TRP A 131 -3.02 -3.05 12.19
CA TRP A 131 -2.22 -1.88 12.57
C TRP A 131 -2.71 -1.30 13.90
N GLN A 132 -1.76 -0.89 14.74
CA GLN A 132 -2.07 -0.34 16.05
C GLN A 132 -2.38 1.15 15.94
N PRO A 133 -3.41 1.67 16.63
CA PRO A 133 -3.64 3.10 16.75
C PRO A 133 -2.43 3.81 17.36
N GLY A 134 -1.98 4.89 16.72
CA GLY A 134 -0.89 5.72 17.21
C GLY A 134 -1.34 6.67 18.29
N HIS A 135 -0.56 6.87 19.35
CA HIS A 135 -0.88 7.82 20.42
C HIS A 135 0.23 8.86 20.57
N TYR A 136 -0.12 10.14 20.49
CA TYR A 136 0.84 11.21 20.76
C TYR A 136 0.98 11.40 22.27
N LYS A 137 2.19 11.18 22.80
CA LYS A 137 2.49 11.28 24.25
C LYS A 137 1.52 10.48 25.13
N ASN A 138 0.96 9.38 24.63
CA ASN A 138 -0.06 8.55 25.30
C ASN A 138 -1.37 9.28 25.66
N LEU A 139 -1.69 10.41 25.00
CA LEU A 139 -2.86 11.21 25.34
C LEU A 139 -4.06 10.96 24.41
N PHE A 140 -3.85 11.09 23.10
CA PHE A 140 -4.92 10.99 22.11
C PHE A 140 -4.46 10.25 20.86
N PRO A 141 -5.38 9.54 20.18
CA PRO A 141 -5.05 8.82 18.96
C PRO A 141 -4.75 9.80 17.82
N VAL A 142 -3.76 9.47 16.99
CA VAL A 142 -3.29 10.31 15.90
C VAL A 142 -3.10 9.51 14.62
N ASN A 143 -3.30 10.17 13.49
CA ASN A 143 -2.90 9.65 12.19
C ASN A 143 -1.38 9.64 12.10
N TYR A 144 -0.80 8.58 11.55
CA TYR A 144 0.64 8.49 11.42
C TYR A 144 1.09 7.92 10.09
N LEU A 145 2.27 8.38 9.67
CA LEU A 145 2.92 7.96 8.45
C LEU A 145 3.93 6.87 8.77
N THR A 146 3.86 5.78 8.01
CA THR A 146 4.70 4.61 8.15
C THR A 146 5.17 4.13 6.77
N TYR A 147 6.05 3.14 6.76
CA TYR A 147 6.45 2.46 5.53
C TYR A 147 6.71 0.97 5.78
N LEU A 148 6.73 0.20 4.69
CA LEU A 148 7.31 -1.13 4.64
C LEU A 148 8.25 -1.20 3.44
N SER A 149 9.52 -1.53 3.68
CA SER A 149 10.52 -1.74 2.63
C SER A 149 10.89 -3.21 2.52
N PHE A 150 10.71 -3.78 1.34
CA PHE A 150 11.11 -5.15 1.01
C PHE A 150 12.49 -5.13 0.38
N LYS A 151 13.46 -5.78 1.04
CA LYS A 151 14.77 -6.04 0.44
C LYS A 151 14.65 -7.30 -0.42
N ILE A 152 14.99 -7.17 -1.69
CA ILE A 152 14.85 -8.20 -2.71
C ILE A 152 16.24 -8.62 -3.19
N HIS A 153 16.42 -9.93 -3.32
CA HIS A 153 17.58 -10.51 -3.99
C HIS A 153 17.12 -11.63 -4.93
N ASP A 154 17.45 -11.50 -6.20
CA ASP A 154 17.09 -12.43 -7.28
C ASP A 154 15.60 -12.79 -7.26
N GLY A 155 14.75 -11.76 -7.18
CA GLY A 155 13.29 -11.90 -7.16
C GLY A 155 12.70 -12.42 -5.85
N LYS A 156 13.50 -12.68 -4.81
CA LYS A 156 13.04 -13.17 -3.50
C LYS A 156 13.12 -12.09 -2.44
N VAL A 157 12.12 -12.03 -1.56
CA VAL A 157 12.16 -11.12 -0.41
C VAL A 157 13.07 -11.71 0.67
N ILE A 158 14.23 -11.11 0.87
CA ILE A 158 15.22 -11.56 1.86
C ILE A 158 15.11 -10.81 3.20
N ALA A 159 14.47 -9.63 3.22
CA ALA A 159 14.16 -8.92 4.47
C ALA A 159 12.97 -7.97 4.31
N VAL A 160 12.30 -7.66 5.43
CA VAL A 160 11.25 -6.64 5.53
C VAL A 160 11.66 -5.62 6.59
N LEU A 161 11.65 -4.34 6.22
CA LEU A 161 12.09 -3.22 7.05
C LEU A 161 10.88 -2.31 7.36
N PRO A 162 10.34 -2.34 8.58
CA PRO A 162 9.29 -1.45 9.05
C PRO A 162 9.81 -0.14 9.69
#